data_AF-A0A1M5SV55-F1
#
_entry.id   AF-A0A1M5SV55-F1
#
_cell.length_a   1.000
_cell.length_b   1.000
_cell.length_c   1.000
_cell.angle_alpha   90.00
_cell.angle_beta   90.00
_cell.angle_gamma   90.00
#
_symmetry.space_group_name_H-M   'P 1'
#
loop_
_entity.id
_entity.type
_entity.pdbx_description
1 polymer ?
#
loop_
_entity_poly.entity_id
_entity_poly.type
_entity_poly.pdbx_seq_one_letter_code
_entity_poly.pdbx_strand_id
1 'polypeptide(L)'
;MEILPNDFITRRTPDESILERKIEGAKETNKDEELMNVCKDFETIFIHMTMKEMRKTIPEDGFIEKSTATKIFEDMFDEQISNEVAKKGEGIGLAKMLYEQFKRQNVNY
;
A
#
# COMPACT_ATOMS: atom_id res chain seq x y z
N MET A 1 13.06 -16.28 7.34
CA MET A 1 12.25 -15.07 7.48
C MET A 1 11.01 -15.32 6.65
N GLU A 2 9.94 -15.79 7.28
CA GLU A 2 8.67 -15.98 6.59
C GLU A 2 8.13 -14.59 6.25
N ILE A 3 8.14 -14.26 4.96
CA ILE A 3 7.43 -13.11 4.42
C ILE A 3 5.94 -13.41 4.56
N LEU A 4 5.38 -13.12 5.73
CA LEU A 4 3.93 -13.16 5.92
C LEU A 4 3.34 -12.13 4.95
N PRO A 5 2.53 -12.55 3.97
CA PRO A 5 1.97 -11.63 3.01
C PRO A 5 1.00 -10.68 3.72
N ASN A 6 0.96 -9.42 3.30
CA ASN A 6 0.04 -8.47 3.89
C ASN A 6 -1.38 -8.86 3.47
N ASP A 7 -2.21 -9.31 4.41
CA ASP A 7 -3.59 -9.78 4.16
C ASP A 7 -4.47 -8.76 3.43
N PHE A 8 -4.04 -7.51 3.43
CA PHE A 8 -4.69 -6.40 2.74
C PHE A 8 -4.51 -6.44 1.21
N ILE A 9 -3.42 -7.04 0.71
CA ILE A 9 -3.01 -7.03 -0.70
C ILE A 9 -3.25 -8.40 -1.38
N THR A 10 -3.24 -9.50 -0.62
CA THR A 10 -3.48 -10.87 -1.16
C THR A 10 -4.89 -11.07 -1.73
N ARG A 11 -5.80 -10.13 -1.50
CA ARG A 11 -7.15 -10.12 -2.08
C ARG A 11 -7.19 -9.15 -3.26
N ARG A 12 -7.64 -9.69 -4.41
CA ARG A 12 -7.80 -9.04 -5.74
C ARG A 12 -8.52 -7.67 -5.71
N THR A 13 -9.22 -7.38 -4.63
CA THR A 13 -9.73 -6.08 -4.23
C THR A 13 -9.44 -5.93 -2.73
N PRO A 14 -8.82 -4.84 -2.28
CA PRO A 14 -8.74 -4.59 -0.85
C PRO A 14 -10.16 -4.49 -0.30
N ASP A 15 -10.49 -5.35 0.67
CA ASP A 15 -11.79 -5.33 1.33
C ASP A 15 -11.87 -4.02 2.12
N GLU A 16 -12.60 -3.03 1.58
CA GLU A 16 -12.75 -1.69 2.16
C GLU A 16 -13.22 -1.77 3.63
N SER A 17 -14.01 -2.80 3.98
CA SER A 17 -14.46 -3.04 5.37
C SER A 17 -13.32 -3.34 6.33
N ILE A 18 -12.16 -3.83 5.85
CA ILE A 18 -10.97 -4.06 6.68
C ILE A 18 -10.27 -2.74 6.95
N LEU A 19 -10.20 -1.81 5.98
CA LEU A 19 -9.67 -0.47 6.21
C LEU A 19 -10.55 0.29 7.19
N GLU A 20 -11.86 0.27 6.97
CA GLU A 20 -12.82 0.95 7.83
C GLU A 20 -12.71 0.48 9.28
N ARG A 21 -12.66 -0.85 9.51
CA ARG A 21 -12.46 -1.42 10.85
C ARG A 21 -11.13 -1.03 11.49
N LYS A 22 -10.03 -1.03 10.72
CA LYS A 22 -8.71 -0.58 11.22
C LYS A 22 -8.74 0.92 11.56
N ILE A 23 -9.41 1.74 10.75
CA ILE A 23 -9.53 3.18 10.97
C ILE A 23 -10.40 3.49 12.20
N GLU A 24 -11.52 2.79 12.38
CA GLU A 24 -12.38 2.93 13.56
C GLU A 24 -11.68 2.48 14.84
N GLY A 25 -10.99 1.33 14.83
CA GLY A 25 -10.20 0.87 15.98
C GLY A 25 -9.07 1.83 16.37
N ALA A 26 -8.45 2.48 15.39
CA ALA A 26 -7.43 3.51 15.62
C ALA A 26 -8.02 4.82 16.19
N LYS A 27 -9.27 5.18 15.87
CA LYS A 27 -9.96 6.36 16.40
C LYS A 27 -10.29 6.26 17.89
N GLU A 28 -10.67 5.08 18.39
CA GLU A 28 -11.14 4.93 19.77
C GLU A 28 -10.04 4.91 20.84
N THR A 29 -8.77 4.70 20.48
CA THR A 29 -7.74 4.32 21.48
C THR A 29 -6.50 5.22 21.56
N ASN A 30 -6.47 6.39 20.90
CA ASN A 30 -5.32 7.30 20.93
C ASN A 30 -4.01 6.61 20.45
N LYS A 31 -4.15 5.61 19.59
CA LYS A 31 -3.04 4.82 19.05
C LYS A 31 -2.51 5.48 17.78
N ASP A 32 -1.79 6.59 17.98
CA ASP A 32 -1.10 7.32 16.90
C ASP A 32 -0.24 6.39 16.03
N GLU A 33 0.36 5.34 16.62
CA GLU A 33 1.13 4.32 15.91
C GLU A 33 0.26 3.43 15.01
N GLU A 34 -0.92 3.01 15.47
CA GLU A 34 -1.84 2.19 14.67
C GLU A 34 -2.37 2.99 13.46
N LEU A 35 -2.72 4.26 13.69
CA LEU A 35 -3.13 5.17 12.61
C LEU A 35 -2.02 5.39 11.59
N MET A 36 -0.78 5.59 12.04
CA MET A 36 0.38 5.73 11.15
C MET A 36 0.63 4.44 10.35
N ASN A 37 0.49 3.27 10.97
CA ASN A 37 0.64 1.98 10.28
C ASN A 37 -0.42 1.80 9.18
N VAL A 38 -1.67 2.18 9.44
CA VAL A 38 -2.73 2.19 8.41
C VAL A 38 -2.40 3.14 7.26
N CYS A 39 -1.85 4.33 7.56
CA CYS A 39 -1.43 5.28 6.53
C CYS A 39 -0.27 4.72 5.66
N LYS A 40 0.68 3.99 6.27
CA LYS A 40 1.77 3.30 5.55
C LYS A 40 1.27 2.12 4.70
N ASP A 41 0.28 1.37 5.19
CA ASP A 41 -0.40 0.33 4.41
C ASP A 41 -1.07 0.95 3.17
N PHE A 42 -1.71 2.11 3.32
CA PHE A 42 -2.29 2.84 2.19
C PHE A 42 -1.23 3.32 1.18
N GLU A 43 -0.14 3.92 1.66
CA GLU A 43 0.97 4.35 0.81
C GLU A 43 1.58 3.18 0.02
N THR A 44 1.67 1.99 0.63
CA THR A 44 2.12 0.76 -0.05
C THR A 44 1.26 0.44 -1.27
N ILE A 45 -0.08 0.48 -1.11
CA ILE A 45 -1.02 0.22 -2.22
C ILE A 45 -0.86 1.26 -3.31
N PHE A 46 -0.76 2.53 -2.91
CA PHE A 46 -0.63 3.63 -3.85
C PHE A 46 0.64 3.50 -4.70
N ILE A 47 1.78 3.17 -4.08
CA ILE A 47 3.05 2.94 -4.78
C ILE A 47 2.91 1.74 -5.72
N HIS A 48 2.32 0.63 -5.26
CA HIS A 48 2.12 -0.57 -6.08
C HIS A 48 1.29 -0.28 -7.33
N MET A 49 0.15 0.40 -7.16
CA MET A 49 -0.69 0.84 -8.27
C MET A 49 0.09 1.77 -9.21
N THR A 50 0.85 2.72 -8.67
CA THR A 50 1.67 3.64 -9.48
C THR A 50 2.70 2.89 -10.31
N MET A 51 3.45 1.95 -9.72
CA MET A 51 4.43 1.12 -10.42
C MET A 51 3.78 0.28 -11.53
N LYS A 52 2.58 -0.24 -11.27
CA LYS A 52 1.79 -0.99 -12.24
C LYS A 52 1.35 -0.13 -13.42
N GLU A 53 0.85 1.07 -13.18
CA GLU A 53 0.49 2.01 -14.25
C GLU A 53 1.73 2.46 -15.04
N MET A 54 2.86 2.71 -14.37
CA MET A 54 4.13 3.01 -15.05
C MET A 54 4.55 1.89 -15.99
N ARG A 55 4.42 0.60 -15.59
CA ARG A 55 4.72 -0.53 -16.49
C ARG A 55 3.81 -0.59 -17.70
N LYS A 56 2.52 -0.28 -17.55
CA LYS A 56 1.58 -0.25 -18.67
C LYS A 56 1.95 0.80 -19.72
N THR A 57 2.73 1.82 -19.37
CA THR A 57 3.23 2.81 -20.34
C THR A 57 4.41 2.30 -21.18
N ILE A 58 5.04 1.19 -20.80
CA ILE A 58 6.10 0.56 -21.58
C ILE A 58 5.44 -0.36 -22.60
N PRO A 59 5.61 -0.12 -23.93
CA PRO A 59 5.07 -0.99 -24.95
C PRO A 59 5.58 -2.44 -24.77
N GLU A 60 4.71 -3.43 -24.87
CA GLU A 60 5.11 -4.85 -24.92
C GLU A 60 5.70 -5.22 -26.31
N ASP A 61 6.51 -4.34 -26.92
CA ASP A 61 7.00 -4.45 -28.31
C ASP A 61 8.17 -5.44 -28.49
N GLY A 62 8.28 -6.43 -27.61
CA GLY A 62 9.26 -7.51 -27.74
C GLY A 62 8.80 -8.56 -28.75
N PHE A 63 9.73 -9.11 -29.54
CA PHE A 63 9.48 -10.30 -30.36
C PHE A 63 9.05 -11.55 -29.56
N ILE A 64 9.10 -11.48 -28.22
CA ILE A 64 8.73 -12.54 -27.28
C ILE A 64 7.66 -11.99 -26.34
N GLU A 65 6.48 -12.59 -26.34
CA GLU A 65 5.42 -12.28 -25.37
C GLU A 65 5.85 -12.66 -23.95
N LYS A 66 5.51 -11.80 -22.98
CA LYS A 66 5.73 -12.13 -21.56
C LYS A 66 4.81 -13.27 -21.14
N SER A 67 5.40 -14.31 -20.56
CA SER A 67 4.65 -15.42 -19.98
C SER A 67 3.79 -14.96 -18.78
N THR A 68 2.69 -15.67 -18.51
CA THR A 68 1.86 -15.44 -17.32
C THR A 68 2.68 -15.53 -16.02
N ALA A 69 3.63 -16.46 -15.94
CA ALA A 69 4.50 -16.62 -14.78
C ALA A 69 5.38 -15.38 -14.55
N THR A 70 5.91 -14.79 -15.63
CA THR A 70 6.68 -13.54 -15.57
C THR A 70 5.82 -12.39 -15.07
N LYS A 71 4.59 -12.25 -15.58
CA LYS A 71 3.66 -11.19 -15.15
C LYS A 71 3.32 -11.30 -13.66
N ILE A 72 3.11 -12.51 -13.16
CA ILE A 72 2.85 -12.77 -11.73
C ILE A 72 4.09 -12.42 -10.88
N PHE A 73 5.28 -12.85 -11.31
CA PHE A 73 6.52 -12.56 -10.59
C PHE A 73 6.80 -11.05 -10.51
N GLU A 74 6.58 -10.32 -11.61
CA GLU A 74 6.73 -8.86 -11.64
C GLU A 74 5.75 -8.17 -10.67
N ASP A 75 4.48 -8.61 -10.63
CA ASP A 75 3.48 -8.04 -9.72
C ASP A 75 3.83 -8.29 -8.25
N MET A 76 4.32 -9.50 -7.92
CA MET A 76 4.82 -9.84 -6.57
C MET A 76 6.09 -9.06 -6.20
N PHE A 77 6.99 -8.88 -7.16
CA PHE A 77 8.21 -8.10 -6.95
C PHE A 77 7.87 -6.64 -6.63
N ASP A 78 6.94 -6.06 -7.38
CA ASP A 78 6.47 -4.70 -7.17
C ASP A 78 5.80 -4.51 -5.82
N GLU A 79 5.03 -5.50 -5.37
CA GLU A 79 4.43 -5.50 -4.05
C GLU A 79 5.50 -5.39 -2.95
N GLN A 80 6.55 -6.22 -3.03
CA GLN A 80 7.63 -6.20 -2.03
C GLN A 80 8.40 -4.88 -2.05
N ILE A 81 8.71 -4.36 -3.24
CA ILE A 81 9.35 -3.05 -3.37
C ILE A 81 8.48 -1.94 -2.79
N SER A 82 7.17 -1.95 -3.08
CA SER A 82 6.24 -0.94 -2.57
C SER A 82 6.15 -0.97 -1.05
N ASN A 83 6.16 -2.16 -0.46
CA ASN A 83 6.11 -2.38 0.98
C ASN A 83 7.39 -1.86 1.67
N GLU A 84 8.55 -2.21 1.12
CA GLU A 84 9.85 -1.73 1.63
C GLU A 84 9.98 -0.21 1.49
N VAL A 85 9.55 0.37 0.37
CA VAL A 85 9.58 1.82 0.17
C VAL A 85 8.67 2.54 1.17
N ALA A 86 7.42 2.11 1.33
CA ALA A 86 6.49 2.74 2.28
C ALA A 86 6.92 2.60 3.75
N LYS A 87 7.57 1.49 4.12
CA LYS A 87 8.00 1.25 5.51
C LYS A 87 9.33 1.91 5.85
N LYS A 88 10.22 2.08 4.88
CA LYS A 88 11.57 2.63 5.09
C LYS A 88 11.53 4.15 5.20
N GLY A 89 11.94 4.66 6.36
CA GLY A 89 11.98 6.11 6.60
C GLY A 89 10.60 6.75 6.49
N GLU A 90 10.49 7.85 5.74
CA GLU A 90 9.23 8.56 5.48
C GLU A 90 8.53 8.09 4.18
N GLY A 91 9.04 7.06 3.50
CA GLY A 91 8.48 6.60 2.22
C GLY A 91 8.48 7.68 1.15
N ILE A 92 7.35 7.87 0.47
CA ILE A 92 7.15 8.99 -0.47
C ILE A 92 6.47 10.21 0.20
N GLY A 93 6.18 10.11 1.50
CA GLY A 93 5.59 11.18 2.33
C GLY A 93 4.06 11.17 2.35
N LEU A 94 3.39 10.28 1.62
CA LEU A 94 1.93 10.24 1.54
C LEU A 94 1.31 9.78 2.87
N ALA A 95 1.93 8.78 3.53
CA ALA A 95 1.46 8.28 4.82
C ALA A 95 1.44 9.39 5.88
N LYS A 96 2.49 10.22 5.92
CA LYS A 96 2.60 11.37 6.83
C LYS A 96 1.54 12.42 6.56
N MET A 97 1.31 12.77 5.29
CA MET A 97 0.27 13.72 4.91
C MET A 97 -1.12 13.24 5.33
N LEU A 98 -1.44 11.96 5.10
CA LEU A 98 -2.73 11.38 5.51
C LEU A 98 -2.89 11.36 7.03
N TYR A 99 -1.85 10.97 7.75
CA TYR A 99 -1.83 11.00 9.21
C TYR A 99 -2.10 12.40 9.76
N GLU A 100 -1.44 13.42 9.23
CA GLU A 100 -1.66 14.82 9.60
C GLU A 100 -3.09 15.28 9.29
N GLN A 101 -3.67 14.85 8.17
CA GLN A 101 -5.08 15.14 7.85
C GLN A 101 -6.04 14.52 8.87
N PHE A 102 -5.83 13.25 9.23
CA PHE A 102 -6.68 12.58 10.22
C PHE A 102 -6.55 13.22 11.60
N LYS A 103 -5.33 13.55 12.05
CA LYS A 103 -5.10 14.27 13.32
C LYS A 103 -5.83 15.61 13.32
N ARG A 104 -5.74 16.38 12.23
CA ARG A 104 -6.40 17.70 12.12
C ARG A 104 -7.92 17.59 12.12
N GLN A 105 -8.50 16.56 11.51
CA GLN A 105 -9.95 16.31 11.55
C GLN A 105 -10.41 15.86 12.94
N ASN A 106 -9.64 15.00 13.61
CA ASN A 106 -10.00 14.47 14.94
C ASN A 106 -9.86 15.50 16.08
N VAL A 107 -9.11 16.60 15.88
CA VAL A 107 -8.93 17.68 16.88
C VAL A 107 -10.08 18.73 16.85
N ASN A 108 -11.00 18.66 15.88
CA ASN A 108 -12.12 19.60 15.75
C ASN A 108 -13.43 19.17 16.45
N TYR A 109 -13.36 18.31 17.47
CA TYR A 109 -14.49 17.97 18.35
C TYR A 109 -14.06 17.94 19.81
#